data_AF-X1UPL3-F1
#
_entry.id   AF-X1UPL3-F1
#
_cell.length_a   1.000
_cell.length_b   1.000
_cell.length_c   1.000
_cell.angle_alpha   90.00
_cell.angle_beta   90.00
_cell.angle_gamma   90.00
#
_symmetry.space_group_name_H-M   'P 1'
#
loop_
_entity.id
_entity.type
_entity.pdbx_description
1 polymer ?
#
loop_
_entity_poly.entity_id
_entity_poly.type
_entity_poly.pdbx_seq_one_letter_code
_entity_poly.pdbx_strand_id
1 'polypeptide(L)'
;CDKCGVEVARAKVRRERMGHIELACPVSHIWFAKGIPSRLGLLLDLSLRNLERVLYFSHYIITSIDEEARREAIKQLEEGSSREIAERQSAVEAKIKEMEPKQATVDEVNQLRRNFVEEKTQLEEQLTVDVEQLKDLRRCTLLTEDQYHELKQKYGQVFEAGIGAEAILQSNREAQRPR
;
A
#
# COMPACT_ATOMS: atom_id res chain seq x y z
N CYS A 1 -17.91 -10.55 50.57
CA CYS A 1 -17.84 -11.99 50.91
C CYS A 1 -16.47 -12.49 50.50
N ASP A 2 -15.64 -12.87 51.47
CA ASP A 2 -14.21 -13.11 51.23
C ASP A 2 -13.95 -14.39 50.42
N LYS A 3 -14.93 -15.29 50.33
CA LYS A 3 -14.83 -16.52 49.53
C LYS A 3 -15.07 -16.31 48.04
N CYS A 4 -15.92 -15.35 47.65
CA CYS A 4 -16.32 -15.16 46.26
C CYS A 4 -16.02 -13.76 45.70
N GLY A 5 -15.47 -12.85 46.51
CA GLY A 5 -15.18 -11.47 46.11
C GLY A 5 -16.43 -10.61 45.87
N VAL A 6 -17.64 -11.17 46.08
CA VAL A 6 -18.89 -10.44 45.87
C VAL A 6 -19.11 -9.44 47.00
N GLU A 7 -19.34 -8.20 46.62
CA GLU A 7 -19.77 -7.12 47.52
C GLU A 7 -21.22 -7.37 48.00
N VAL A 8 -21.46 -7.31 49.31
CA VAL A 8 -22.81 -7.49 49.89
C VAL A 8 -23.53 -6.16 49.87
N ALA A 9 -24.42 -5.95 48.89
CA ALA A 9 -25.21 -4.74 48.72
C ALA A 9 -26.70 -5.06 48.55
N ARG A 10 -27.55 -4.03 48.59
CA ARG A 10 -29.00 -4.17 48.30
C ARG A 10 -29.19 -4.64 46.85
N ALA A 11 -30.16 -5.51 46.61
CA ALA A 11 -30.43 -6.08 45.27
C ALA A 11 -30.65 -5.03 44.15
N LYS A 12 -31.02 -3.80 44.51
CA LYS A 12 -31.19 -2.67 43.58
C LYS A 12 -29.94 -2.39 42.72
N VAL A 13 -28.73 -2.61 43.25
CA VAL A 13 -27.48 -2.29 42.53
C VAL A 13 -27.34 -3.07 41.21
N ARG A 14 -27.97 -4.25 41.10
CA ARG A 14 -27.97 -5.08 39.87
C ARG A 14 -28.70 -4.42 38.69
N ARG A 15 -29.49 -3.38 38.94
CA ARG A 15 -30.21 -2.60 37.92
C ARG A 15 -29.44 -1.37 37.45
N GLU A 16 -28.40 -0.98 38.18
CA GLU A 16 -27.62 0.25 37.93
C GLU A 16 -26.20 -0.05 37.48
N ARG A 17 -25.58 -1.12 38.01
CA ARG A 17 -24.22 -1.53 37.62
C ARG A 17 -24.24 -2.27 36.29
N MET A 18 -23.49 -1.77 35.32
CA MET A 18 -23.31 -2.39 34.01
C MET A 18 -22.07 -3.28 34.00
N GLY A 19 -22.17 -4.43 33.34
CA GLY A 19 -21.01 -5.23 32.95
C GLY A 19 -20.46 -4.75 31.61
N HIS A 20 -19.22 -5.10 31.31
CA HIS A 20 -18.64 -4.95 29.98
C HIS A 20 -17.79 -6.19 29.64
N ILE A 21 -17.50 -6.36 28.35
CA ILE A 21 -16.66 -7.42 27.84
C ILE A 21 -15.49 -6.76 27.11
N GLU A 22 -14.28 -7.13 27.47
CA GLU A 22 -13.08 -6.73 26.73
C GLU A 22 -12.94 -7.65 25.51
N LEU A 23 -13.07 -7.06 24.32
CA LEU A 23 -12.92 -7.79 23.06
C LEU A 23 -11.44 -7.86 22.69
N ALA A 24 -11.02 -8.99 22.10
CA ALA A 24 -9.66 -9.17 21.62
C ALA A 24 -9.30 -8.29 20.41
N CYS A 25 -10.32 -7.82 19.67
CA CYS A 25 -10.17 -7.01 18.46
C CYS A 25 -11.18 -5.86 18.49
N PRO A 26 -10.81 -4.66 18.01
CA PRO A 26 -11.74 -3.54 17.92
C PRO A 26 -12.90 -3.85 16.96
N VAL A 27 -14.07 -3.30 17.25
CA VAL A 27 -15.28 -3.39 16.42
C VAL A 27 -15.91 -2.02 16.23
N SER A 28 -16.54 -1.81 15.08
CA SER A 28 -17.30 -0.59 14.80
C SER A 28 -18.77 -0.78 15.16
N HIS A 29 -19.35 0.20 15.85
CA HIS A 29 -20.79 0.20 16.10
C HIS A 29 -21.57 0.43 14.80
N ILE A 30 -22.61 -0.38 14.57
CA ILE A 30 -23.37 -0.38 13.31
C ILE A 30 -24.01 0.97 12.98
N TRP A 31 -24.45 1.74 13.98
CA TRP A 31 -25.06 3.07 13.77
C TRP A 31 -24.11 4.08 13.11
N PHE A 32 -22.80 3.99 13.37
CA PHE A 32 -21.81 4.90 12.78
C PHE A 32 -21.31 4.41 11.42
N ALA A 33 -21.31 3.09 11.21
CA ALA A 33 -20.89 2.46 9.96
C ALA A 33 -22.00 2.51 8.89
N LYS A 34 -23.21 2.02 9.21
CA LYS A 34 -24.33 1.83 8.28
C LYS A 34 -25.43 2.90 8.35
N GLY A 35 -25.32 3.86 9.28
CA GLY A 35 -26.23 5.00 9.31
C GLY A 35 -26.20 5.76 7.98
N ILE A 36 -27.31 6.36 7.56
CA ILE A 36 -27.38 7.20 6.36
C ILE A 36 -27.56 8.65 6.83
N PRO A 37 -26.60 9.55 6.60
CA PRO A 37 -25.26 9.32 6.05
C PRO A 37 -24.33 8.61 7.06
N SER A 38 -23.32 7.89 6.54
CA SER A 38 -22.35 7.17 7.40
C SER A 38 -21.43 8.18 8.06
N ARG A 39 -21.44 8.25 9.39
CA ARG A 39 -20.58 9.20 10.12
C ARG A 39 -19.11 8.87 9.94
N LEU A 40 -18.77 7.58 9.93
CA LEU A 40 -17.41 7.12 9.67
C LEU A 40 -17.01 7.36 8.21
N GLY A 41 -17.92 7.13 7.27
CA GLY A 41 -17.68 7.41 5.86
C GLY A 41 -17.37 8.88 5.62
N LEU A 42 -18.17 9.78 6.20
CA LEU A 42 -17.96 11.24 6.10
C LEU A 42 -16.63 11.69 6.75
N LEU A 43 -16.23 11.07 7.86
CA LEU A 43 -14.99 11.42 8.55
C LEU A 43 -13.74 11.03 7.74
N LEU A 44 -13.79 9.88 7.06
CA LEU A 44 -12.66 9.32 6.32
C LEU A 44 -12.72 9.61 4.81
N ASP A 45 -13.70 10.38 4.36
CA ASP A 45 -14.01 10.63 2.94
C ASP A 45 -14.18 9.34 2.12
N LEU A 46 -14.86 8.35 2.73
CA LEU A 46 -15.15 7.04 2.13
C LEU A 46 -16.64 6.90 1.83
N SER A 47 -16.95 6.33 0.67
CA SER A 47 -18.31 5.85 0.38
C SER A 47 -18.71 4.73 1.34
N LEU A 48 -20.01 4.62 1.65
CA LEU A 48 -20.54 3.56 2.50
C LEU A 48 -20.10 2.16 2.03
N ARG A 49 -20.11 1.93 0.71
CA ARG A 49 -19.70 0.66 0.10
C ARG A 49 -18.22 0.34 0.37
N ASN A 50 -17.35 1.33 0.26
CA ASN A 50 -15.92 1.14 0.52
C ASN A 50 -15.66 0.91 2.00
N LEU A 51 -16.35 1.64 2.88
CA LEU A 51 -16.24 1.42 4.32
C LEU A 51 -16.69 -0.01 4.72
N GLU A 52 -17.80 -0.49 4.17
CA GLU A 52 -18.27 -1.86 4.42
C GLU A 52 -17.26 -2.91 3.96
N ARG A 53 -16.64 -2.72 2.79
CA ARG A 53 -15.61 -3.65 2.27
C ARG A 53 -14.44 -3.80 3.24
N VAL A 54 -14.01 -2.72 3.87
CA VAL A 54 -12.91 -2.76 4.86
C VAL A 54 -13.40 -3.42 6.15
N LEU A 55 -14.56 -3.00 6.68
CA LEU A 55 -15.11 -3.51 7.94
C LEU A 55 -15.42 -5.02 7.90
N TYR A 56 -15.83 -5.55 6.74
CA TYR A 56 -16.15 -6.97 6.53
C TYR A 56 -14.98 -7.79 5.98
N PHE A 57 -13.75 -7.32 6.16
CA PHE A 57 -12.54 -8.05 5.80
C PHE A 57 -12.43 -8.44 4.32
N SER A 58 -12.94 -7.60 3.42
CA SER A 58 -12.86 -7.84 1.98
C SER A 58 -11.74 -7.06 1.29
N HIS A 59 -11.39 -5.87 1.77
CA HIS A 59 -10.36 -5.01 1.16
C HIS A 59 -9.46 -4.42 2.24
N TYR A 60 -8.19 -4.24 1.90
CA TYR A 60 -7.24 -3.52 2.73
C TYR A 60 -7.41 -2.02 2.52
N ILE A 61 -7.11 -1.22 3.55
CA ILE A 61 -7.06 0.23 3.49
C ILE A 61 -5.67 0.70 3.90
N ILE A 62 -5.09 1.62 3.14
CA ILE A 62 -3.82 2.26 3.49
C ILE A 62 -4.05 3.19 4.68
N THR A 63 -3.40 2.90 5.80
CA THR A 63 -3.51 3.66 7.05
C THR A 63 -2.53 4.83 7.03
N SER A 64 -1.26 4.53 6.77
CA SER A 64 -0.13 5.45 6.82
C SER A 64 0.77 5.29 5.59
N ILE A 65 1.46 6.38 5.22
CA ILE A 65 2.49 6.34 4.19
C ILE A 65 3.69 7.12 4.69
N ASP A 66 4.87 6.50 4.58
CA ASP A 66 6.15 7.10 4.88
C ASP A 66 6.69 7.81 3.63
N GLU A 67 6.70 9.14 3.67
CA GLU A 67 7.19 10.00 2.58
C GLU A 67 8.72 9.94 2.39
N GLU A 68 9.47 9.57 3.42
CA GLU A 68 10.93 9.40 3.33
C GLU A 68 11.25 8.08 2.64
N ALA A 69 10.63 6.99 3.11
CA ALA A 69 10.77 5.68 2.48
C ALA A 69 10.27 5.69 1.03
N ARG A 70 9.20 6.43 0.73
CA ARG A 70 8.71 6.60 -0.66
C ARG A 70 9.74 7.26 -1.56
N ARG A 71 10.37 8.34 -1.11
CA ARG A 71 11.39 9.07 -1.87
C ARG A 71 12.62 8.21 -2.11
N GLU A 72 13.06 7.48 -1.09
CA GLU A 72 14.18 6.54 -1.21
C GLU A 72 13.84 5.39 -2.17
N ALA A 73 12.63 4.83 -2.11
CA ALA A 73 12.20 3.78 -3.03
C ALA A 73 12.18 4.26 -4.49
N ILE A 74 11.66 5.47 -4.76
CA ILE A 74 11.68 6.08 -6.10
C ILE A 74 13.11 6.24 -6.59
N LYS A 75 13.99 6.78 -5.73
CA LYS A 75 15.41 6.96 -6.07
C LYS A 75 16.09 5.63 -6.38
N GLN A 76 15.82 4.57 -5.61
CA GLN A 76 16.38 3.24 -5.84
C GLN A 76 15.90 2.63 -7.17
N LEU A 77 14.65 2.85 -7.54
CA LEU A 77 14.12 2.41 -8.84
C LEU A 77 14.80 3.14 -10.00
N GLU A 78 14.93 4.47 -9.91
CA GLU A 78 15.61 5.30 -10.92
C GLU A 78 17.10 4.92 -11.05
N GLU A 79 17.80 4.74 -9.93
CA GLU A 79 19.20 4.29 -9.94
C GLU A 79 19.35 2.86 -10.47
N GLY A 80 18.43 1.95 -10.14
CA GLY A 80 18.45 0.58 -10.65
C GLY A 80 18.27 0.52 -12.16
N SER A 81 17.24 1.20 -12.67
CA SER A 81 16.94 1.24 -14.10
C SER A 81 18.04 1.94 -14.91
N SER A 82 18.59 3.06 -14.42
CA SER A 82 19.70 3.74 -15.09
C SER A 82 20.98 2.89 -15.16
N ARG A 83 21.28 2.10 -14.12
CA ARG A 83 22.39 1.13 -14.14
C ARG A 83 22.14 0.03 -15.16
N GLU A 84 20.94 -0.55 -15.19
CA GLU A 84 20.60 -1.60 -16.14
C GLU A 84 20.66 -1.12 -17.59
N ILE A 85 20.17 0.09 -17.87
CA ILE A 85 20.28 0.72 -19.19
C ILE A 85 21.76 0.93 -19.57
N ALA A 86 22.60 1.39 -18.64
CA ALA A 86 24.03 1.61 -18.90
C ALA A 86 24.79 0.30 -19.17
N GLU A 87 24.50 -0.77 -18.41
CA GLU A 87 25.08 -2.10 -18.63
C GLU A 87 24.68 -2.67 -19.99
N ARG A 88 23.39 -2.59 -20.34
CA ARG A 88 22.89 -3.03 -21.66
C ARG A 88 23.49 -2.20 -22.79
N GLN A 89 23.63 -0.88 -22.61
CA GLN A 89 24.28 -0.01 -23.59
C GLN A 89 25.74 -0.42 -23.83
N SER A 90 26.50 -0.65 -22.74
CA SER A 90 27.89 -1.09 -22.83
C SER A 90 28.02 -2.45 -23.52
N ALA A 91 27.12 -3.40 -23.22
CA ALA A 91 27.10 -4.72 -23.85
C ALA A 91 26.82 -4.64 -25.36
N VAL A 92 25.92 -3.76 -25.79
CA VAL A 92 25.62 -3.53 -27.21
C VAL A 92 26.80 -2.85 -27.92
N GLU A 93 27.42 -1.85 -27.31
CA GLU A 93 28.62 -1.20 -27.86
C GLU A 93 29.79 -2.17 -27.99
N ALA A 94 30.00 -3.07 -27.01
CA ALA A 94 31.01 -4.12 -27.09
C ALA A 94 30.74 -5.07 -28.26
N LYS A 95 29.50 -5.53 -28.42
CA LYS A 95 29.09 -6.37 -29.56
C LYS A 95 29.30 -5.67 -30.90
N ILE A 96 29.03 -4.36 -31.01
CA ILE A 96 29.27 -3.59 -32.24
C ILE A 96 30.77 -3.57 -32.57
N LYS A 97 31.63 -3.29 -31.58
CA LYS A 97 33.10 -3.31 -31.77
C LYS A 97 33.64 -4.68 -32.19
N GLU A 98 33.09 -5.78 -31.67
CA GLU A 98 33.46 -7.14 -32.08
C GLU A 98 33.03 -7.49 -33.50
N MET A 99 31.99 -6.83 -34.03
CA MET A 99 31.48 -7.04 -35.39
C MET A 99 32.21 -6.20 -36.45
N GLU A 100 32.86 -5.09 -36.07
CA GLU A 100 33.70 -4.27 -36.96
C GLU A 100 34.81 -5.07 -37.70
N PRO A 101 35.62 -5.93 -37.05
CA PRO A 101 36.67 -6.69 -37.75
C PRO A 101 36.14 -7.85 -38.61
N LYS A 102 34.87 -8.25 -38.45
CA LYS A 102 34.26 -9.38 -39.18
C LYS A 102 33.56 -8.97 -40.49
N GLN A 103 33.63 -7.70 -40.89
CA GLN A 103 32.84 -7.15 -42.02
C GLN A 103 31.35 -7.47 -41.89
N ALA A 104 30.78 -7.28 -40.69
CA ALA A 104 29.35 -7.43 -40.50
C ALA A 104 28.57 -6.51 -41.44
N THR A 105 27.43 -6.99 -41.92
CA THR A 105 26.57 -6.21 -42.81
C THR A 105 25.97 -5.04 -42.05
N VAL A 106 25.83 -3.88 -42.72
CA VAL A 106 25.23 -2.66 -42.14
C VAL A 106 23.84 -2.94 -41.57
N ASP A 107 23.12 -3.91 -42.14
CA ASP A 107 21.79 -4.33 -41.70
C ASP A 107 21.81 -5.04 -40.33
N GLU A 108 22.81 -5.87 -40.02
CA GLU A 108 22.94 -6.55 -38.72
C GLU A 108 23.20 -5.55 -37.59
N VAL A 109 24.06 -4.56 -37.83
CA VAL A 109 24.33 -3.48 -36.88
C VAL A 109 23.08 -2.62 -36.65
N ASN A 110 22.33 -2.34 -37.71
CA ASN A 110 21.08 -1.59 -37.62
C ASN A 110 19.99 -2.36 -36.85
N GLN A 111 19.88 -3.67 -37.02
CA GLN A 111 18.96 -4.51 -36.26
C GLN A 111 19.30 -4.50 -34.76
N LEU A 112 20.58 -4.66 -34.40
CA LEU A 112 21.04 -4.63 -33.00
C LEU A 112 20.73 -3.29 -32.32
N ARG A 113 20.93 -2.17 -33.03
CA ARG A 113 20.57 -0.84 -32.53
C ARG A 113 19.07 -0.69 -32.33
N ARG A 114 18.24 -1.20 -33.25
CA ARG A 114 16.78 -1.14 -33.12
C ARG A 114 16.30 -1.92 -31.90
N ASN A 115 16.77 -3.16 -31.73
CA ASN A 115 16.40 -3.99 -30.59
C ASN A 115 16.78 -3.34 -29.26
N PHE A 116 17.98 -2.75 -29.18
CA PHE A 116 18.40 -2.03 -27.97
C PHE A 116 17.51 -0.81 -27.67
N VAL A 117 17.15 -0.04 -28.70
CA VAL A 117 16.26 1.11 -28.55
C VAL A 117 14.89 0.65 -28.04
N GLU A 118 14.32 -0.42 -28.60
CA GLU A 118 13.04 -1.00 -28.17
C GLU A 118 13.10 -1.48 -26.71
N GLU A 119 14.11 -2.26 -26.33
CA GLU A 119 14.30 -2.72 -24.96
C GLU A 119 14.46 -1.55 -23.97
N LYS A 120 15.25 -0.54 -24.35
CA LYS A 120 15.43 0.66 -23.54
C LYS A 120 14.10 1.39 -23.33
N THR A 121 13.31 1.57 -24.39
CA THR A 121 12.00 2.22 -24.27
C THR A 121 11.07 1.44 -23.36
N GLN A 122 11.06 0.11 -23.42
CA GLN A 122 10.24 -0.73 -22.53
C GLN A 122 10.65 -0.58 -21.06
N LEU A 123 11.95 -0.53 -20.77
CA LEU A 123 12.45 -0.31 -19.40
C LEU A 123 12.09 1.08 -18.86
N GLU A 124 12.19 2.12 -19.70
CA GLU A 124 11.82 3.49 -19.33
C GLU A 124 10.31 3.62 -19.08
N GLU A 125 9.48 2.96 -19.89
CA GLU A 125 8.03 2.88 -19.68
C GLU A 125 7.68 2.15 -18.38
N GLN A 126 8.30 1.00 -18.11
CA GLN A 126 8.09 0.26 -16.86
C GLN A 126 8.48 1.08 -15.63
N LEU A 127 9.64 1.74 -15.66
CA LEU A 127 10.07 2.64 -14.59
C LEU A 127 9.03 3.75 -14.35
N THR A 128 8.51 4.34 -15.43
CA THR A 128 7.50 5.40 -15.33
C THR A 128 6.24 4.89 -14.62
N VAL A 129 5.76 3.70 -15.00
CA VAL A 129 4.58 3.06 -14.37
C VAL A 129 4.84 2.78 -12.89
N ASP A 130 5.98 2.21 -12.52
CA ASP A 130 6.30 1.88 -11.13
C ASP A 130 6.42 3.14 -10.24
N VAL A 131 7.03 4.20 -10.78
CA VAL A 131 7.13 5.49 -10.09
C VAL A 131 5.76 6.15 -9.94
N GLU A 132 4.91 6.10 -10.96
CA GLU A 132 3.53 6.60 -10.87
C GLU A 132 2.71 5.82 -9.83
N GLN A 133 2.82 4.49 -9.79
CA GLN A 133 2.15 3.67 -8.78
C GLN A 133 2.52 4.12 -7.37
N LEU A 134 3.80 4.34 -7.08
CA LEU A 134 4.26 4.84 -5.77
C LEU A 134 3.77 6.26 -5.45
N LYS A 135 3.70 7.14 -6.44
CA LYS A 135 3.21 8.52 -6.28
C LYS A 135 1.70 8.56 -6.02
N ASP A 136 0.95 7.64 -6.63
CA ASP A 136 -0.50 7.55 -6.50
C ASP A 136 -0.98 6.87 -5.21
N LEU A 137 -0.07 6.23 -4.45
CA LEU A 137 -0.40 5.75 -3.11
C LEU A 137 -0.82 6.91 -2.21
N ARG A 138 -2.05 6.82 -1.71
CA ARG A 138 -2.68 7.79 -0.82
C ARG A 138 -3.33 7.08 0.36
N ARG A 139 -3.43 7.79 1.47
CA ARG A 139 -4.16 7.31 2.65
C ARG A 139 -5.62 7.09 2.28
N CYS A 140 -6.25 6.13 2.95
CA CYS A 140 -7.63 5.71 2.70
C CYS A 140 -7.90 5.11 1.30
N THR A 141 -6.87 4.88 0.48
CA THR A 141 -7.03 4.07 -0.74
C THR A 141 -7.29 2.62 -0.37
N LEU A 142 -8.24 1.99 -1.07
CA LEU A 142 -8.58 0.58 -0.89
C LEU A 142 -7.77 -0.28 -1.86
N LEU A 143 -7.27 -1.40 -1.36
CA LEU A 143 -6.53 -2.39 -2.12
C LEU A 143 -7.26 -3.74 -2.06
N THR A 144 -7.30 -4.45 -3.18
CA THR A 144 -7.65 -5.88 -3.17
C THR A 144 -6.55 -6.67 -2.48
N GLU A 145 -6.83 -7.93 -2.14
CA GLU A 145 -5.84 -8.83 -1.53
C GLU A 145 -4.59 -8.98 -2.41
N ASP A 146 -4.78 -9.25 -3.71
CA ASP A 146 -3.68 -9.39 -4.67
C ASP A 146 -2.83 -8.11 -4.76
N GLN A 147 -3.49 -6.94 -4.88
CA GLN A 147 -2.81 -5.64 -4.93
C GLN A 147 -2.02 -5.37 -3.65
N TYR A 148 -2.60 -5.69 -2.50
CA TYR A 148 -1.91 -5.53 -1.22
C TYR A 148 -0.66 -6.40 -1.16
N HIS A 149 -0.75 -7.68 -1.52
CA HIS A 149 0.42 -8.57 -1.49
C HIS A 149 1.52 -8.15 -2.46
N GLU A 150 1.16 -7.76 -3.68
CA GLU A 150 2.12 -7.30 -4.69
C GLU A 150 2.83 -6.02 -4.24
N LEU A 151 2.08 -5.02 -3.78
CA LEU A 151 2.63 -3.77 -3.27
C LEU A 151 3.42 -3.98 -1.97
N LYS A 152 2.99 -4.90 -1.09
CA LYS A 152 3.73 -5.20 0.15
C LYS A 152 5.05 -5.88 -0.14
N GLN A 153 5.12 -6.71 -1.17
CA GLN A 153 6.35 -7.36 -1.61
C GLN A 153 7.34 -6.36 -2.21
N LYS A 154 6.86 -5.44 -3.05
CA LYS A 154 7.71 -4.43 -3.72
C LYS A 154 8.08 -3.26 -2.81
N TYR A 155 7.11 -2.73 -2.07
CA TYR A 155 7.17 -1.43 -1.40
C TYR A 155 6.75 -1.50 0.07
N GLY A 156 6.95 -2.64 0.74
CA GLY A 156 6.42 -2.87 2.09
C GLY A 156 6.92 -1.92 3.18
N GLN A 157 7.99 -1.17 2.92
CA GLN A 157 8.55 -0.12 3.78
C GLN A 157 7.88 1.25 3.57
N VAL A 158 7.21 1.45 2.43
CA VAL A 158 6.64 2.75 2.02
C VAL A 158 5.31 3.02 2.68
N PHE A 159 4.49 1.97 2.91
CA PHE A 159 3.14 2.13 3.41
C PHE A 159 2.76 1.06 4.44
N GLU A 160 1.85 1.43 5.31
CA GLU A 160 1.10 0.49 6.14
C GLU A 160 -0.33 0.40 5.63
N ALA A 161 -0.85 -0.82 5.58
CA ALA A 161 -2.24 -1.07 5.28
C ALA A 161 -2.76 -2.14 6.23
N GLY A 162 -4.04 -2.04 6.54
CA GLY A 162 -4.74 -2.98 7.40
C GLY A 162 -6.13 -3.27 6.89
N ILE A 163 -6.84 -4.12 7.61
CA ILE A 163 -8.21 -4.51 7.28
C ILE A 163 -9.08 -4.54 8.54
N GLY A 164 -10.41 -4.54 8.36
CA GLY A 164 -11.35 -4.60 9.47
C GLY A 164 -11.50 -3.27 10.22
N ALA A 165 -12.16 -3.33 11.37
CA ALA A 165 -12.39 -2.16 12.22
C ALA A 165 -11.10 -1.63 12.88
N GLU A 166 -10.08 -2.46 13.02
CA GLU A 166 -8.76 -2.06 13.52
C GLU A 166 -8.08 -1.06 12.60
N ALA A 167 -8.08 -1.32 11.29
CA ALA A 167 -7.50 -0.41 10.32
C ALA A 167 -8.23 0.95 10.28
N ILE A 168 -9.56 0.93 10.36
CA ILE A 168 -10.38 2.15 10.47
C ILE A 168 -10.03 2.95 11.74
N LEU A 169 -9.80 2.26 12.85
CA LEU A 169 -9.36 2.90 14.10
C LEU A 169 -7.96 3.52 13.96
N GLN A 170 -7.02 2.81 13.34
CA GLN A 170 -5.67 3.31 13.10
C GLN A 170 -5.68 4.56 12.19
N SER A 171 -6.41 4.51 11.06
CA SER A 171 -6.54 5.65 10.15
C SER A 171 -7.08 6.90 10.85
N ASN A 172 -8.07 6.73 11.74
CA ASN A 172 -8.61 7.83 12.53
C ASN A 172 -7.61 8.41 13.52
N ARG A 173 -6.83 7.57 14.22
CA ARG A 173 -5.81 8.03 15.18
C ARG A 173 -4.73 8.85 14.49
N GLU A 174 -4.30 8.42 13.31
CA GLU A 174 -3.31 9.15 12.54
C GLU A 174 -3.85 10.46 11.96
N ALA A 175 -5.12 10.51 11.58
CA ALA A 175 -5.76 11.75 11.13
C ALA A 175 -5.84 12.83 12.22
N GLN A 176 -5.79 12.43 13.50
CA GLN A 176 -5.87 13.34 14.64
C GLN A 176 -4.50 13.75 15.20
N ARG A 177 -3.38 13.26 14.65
CA ARG A 177 -2.05 13.68 15.09
C ARG A 177 -1.82 15.15 14.68
N PRO A 178 -1.39 16.03 15.61
CA PRO A 178 -1.00 17.40 15.25
C PRO A 178 0.17 17.35 14.26
N ARG A 179 0.09 18.16 13.21
CA ARG A 179 1.17 18.36 12.24
C ARG A 179 2.36 19.06 12.89
#